data_AF-A0A820M557-F1
#
_entry.id   AF-A0A820M557-F1
#
_cell.length_a   1.000
_cell.length_b   1.000
_cell.length_c   1.000
_cell.angle_alpha   90.00
_cell.angle_beta   90.00
_cell.angle_gamma   90.00
#
_symmetry.space_group_name_H-M   'P 1'
#
loop_
_entity.id
_entity.type
_entity.pdbx_description
1 polymer ?
#
loop_
_entity_poly.entity_id
_entity_poly.type
_entity_poly.pdbx_seq_one_letter_code
_entity_poly.pdbx_strand_id
1 'polypeptide(L)'
;ATLLSKTLEQTPKYSGKPDQNADEWLNDLIATCRMADITEAHALKLIPVFLEGHAKQWYSDNKETFETWNVFKTEFIRTYSSPTTKQLASNRLRTRLQHYDEPVIEYYTDIMKL
;
A
#
# COMPACT_ATOMS: atom_id res chain seq x y z
N ALA A 1 8.71 17.43 24.23
CA ALA A 1 8.15 16.66 23.11
C ALA A 1 7.01 15.80 23.66
N THR A 2 5.78 16.00 23.19
CA THR A 2 4.62 15.16 23.58
C THR A 2 4.87 13.73 23.08
N LEU A 3 4.38 12.71 23.78
CA LEU A 3 4.52 11.30 23.38
C LEU A 3 4.22 11.10 21.88
N LEU A 4 3.14 11.72 21.40
CA LEU A 4 2.74 11.84 20.00
C LEU A 4 3.84 12.30 19.03
N SER A 5 4.58 13.38 19.34
CA SER A 5 5.65 13.88 18.47
C SER A 5 6.81 12.88 18.33
N LYS A 6 7.18 12.23 19.43
CA LYS A 6 8.22 11.20 19.42
C LYS A 6 7.76 9.94 18.68
N THR A 7 6.50 9.58 18.86
CA THR A 7 5.85 8.48 18.14
C THR A 7 5.86 8.73 16.63
N LEU A 8 5.47 9.93 16.18
CA LEU A 8 5.44 10.30 14.76
C LEU A 8 6.82 10.25 14.09
N GLU A 9 7.88 10.60 14.81
CA GLU A 9 9.26 10.59 14.29
C GLU A 9 9.85 9.19 14.18
N GLN A 10 9.39 8.25 15.01
CA GLN A 10 9.95 6.90 15.10
C GLN A 10 9.19 5.86 14.26
N THR A 11 7.95 6.13 13.86
CA THR A 11 7.19 5.23 13.00
C THR A 11 7.76 5.22 11.58
N PRO A 12 8.16 4.05 11.04
CA PRO A 12 8.61 3.93 9.66
C PRO A 12 7.54 4.40 8.68
N LYS A 13 7.94 5.14 7.64
CA LYS A 13 7.01 5.56 6.58
C LYS A 13 6.79 4.46 5.56
N TYR A 14 5.57 4.39 5.02
CA TYR A 14 5.24 3.47 3.94
C TYR A 14 5.21 4.19 2.60
N SER A 15 5.98 3.69 1.66
CA SER A 15 6.12 4.26 0.32
C SER A 15 5.34 3.48 -0.75
N GLY A 16 4.88 2.27 -0.43
CA GLY A 16 4.26 1.35 -1.39
C GLY A 16 5.26 0.55 -2.21
N LYS A 17 6.54 0.53 -1.80
CA LYS A 17 7.57 -0.19 -2.56
C LYS A 17 7.45 -1.70 -2.39
N PRO A 18 7.94 -2.48 -3.38
CA PRO A 18 7.80 -3.93 -3.40
C PRO A 18 8.52 -4.69 -2.26
N ASP A 19 9.48 -4.05 -1.60
CA ASP A 19 10.26 -4.56 -0.47
C ASP A 19 9.61 -4.26 0.89
N GLN A 20 8.55 -3.46 0.93
CA GLN A 20 7.81 -3.14 2.15
C GLN A 20 6.58 -4.03 2.28
N ASN A 21 6.45 -4.73 3.41
CA ASN A 21 5.27 -5.53 3.72
C ASN A 21 4.16 -4.63 4.28
N ALA A 22 3.05 -4.51 3.54
CA ALA A 22 1.92 -3.67 3.92
C ALA A 22 1.23 -4.15 5.20
N ASP A 23 1.08 -5.47 5.36
CA ASP A 23 0.44 -6.07 6.53
C ASP A 23 1.25 -5.84 7.80
N GLU A 24 2.57 -6.09 7.74
CA GLU A 24 3.48 -5.82 8.85
C GLU A 24 3.47 -4.34 9.22
N TRP A 25 3.62 -3.45 8.23
CA TRP A 25 3.62 -2.02 8.47
C TRP A 25 2.31 -1.52 9.10
N LEU A 26 1.16 -1.98 8.62
CA LEU A 26 -0.13 -1.56 9.16
C LEU A 26 -0.31 -2.06 10.60
N ASN A 27 0.15 -3.28 10.91
CA ASN A 27 0.12 -3.82 12.26
C ASN A 27 1.01 -3.01 13.22
N ASP A 28 2.21 -2.64 12.79
CA ASP A 28 3.13 -1.82 13.58
C ASP A 28 2.56 -0.42 13.85
N LEU A 29 1.92 0.19 12.85
CA LEU A 29 1.23 1.48 13.00
C LEU A 29 0.08 1.37 14.02
N ILE A 30 -0.73 0.31 13.95
CA ILE A 30 -1.84 0.06 14.89
C ILE A 30 -1.30 -0.13 16.31
N ALA A 31 -0.25 -0.94 16.49
CA ALA A 31 0.38 -1.15 17.79
C ALA A 31 0.92 0.18 18.36
N THR A 32 1.56 0.97 17.51
CA THR A 32 2.08 2.29 17.86
C THR A 32 0.99 3.27 18.29
N CYS A 33 -0.12 3.35 17.54
CA CYS A 33 -1.26 4.19 17.89
C CYS A 33 -1.88 3.76 19.23
N ARG A 34 -1.99 2.45 19.48
CA ARG A 34 -2.48 1.91 20.76
C ARG A 34 -1.59 2.28 21.94
N MET A 35 -0.26 2.16 21.79
CA MET A 35 0.68 2.55 22.85
C MET A 35 0.64 4.05 23.17
N ALA A 36 0.20 4.87 22.22
CA ALA A 36 0.09 6.32 22.37
C ALA A 36 -1.35 6.81 22.66
N ASP A 37 -2.28 5.90 22.96
CA ASP A 37 -3.70 6.19 23.19
C ASP A 37 -4.37 7.01 22.05
N ILE A 38 -3.90 6.82 20.82
CA ILE A 38 -4.44 7.47 19.64
C ILE A 38 -5.68 6.69 19.18
N THR A 39 -6.84 7.36 19.20
CA THR A 39 -8.08 6.77 18.69
C THR A 39 -8.02 6.56 17.18
N GLU A 40 -8.80 5.61 16.66
CA GLU A 40 -8.84 5.31 15.22
C GLU A 40 -9.21 6.54 14.36
N ALA A 41 -10.11 7.40 14.86
CA ALA A 41 -10.48 8.65 14.20
C ALA A 41 -9.32 9.65 14.12
N HIS A 42 -8.45 9.70 15.13
CA HIS A 42 -7.24 10.51 15.10
C HIS A 42 -6.15 9.88 14.24
N ALA A 43 -5.96 8.56 14.32
CA ALA A 43 -5.02 7.82 13.49
C ALA A 43 -5.30 8.03 11.99
N LEU A 44 -6.57 8.00 11.59
CA LEU A 44 -6.98 8.27 10.22
C LEU A 44 -6.55 9.65 9.71
N LYS A 45 -6.66 10.69 10.55
CA LYS A 45 -6.21 12.06 10.22
C LYS A 45 -4.69 12.16 10.10
N LEU A 46 -3.94 11.27 10.77
CA LEU A 46 -2.49 11.25 10.78
C LEU A 46 -1.89 10.39 9.65
N ILE A 47 -2.67 9.57 8.95
CA ILE A 47 -2.18 8.70 7.86
C ILE A 47 -1.25 9.40 6.86
N PRO A 48 -1.56 10.61 6.34
CA PRO A 48 -0.67 11.29 5.39
C PRO A 48 0.76 11.57 5.90
N VAL A 49 0.97 11.56 7.22
CA VAL A 49 2.27 11.75 7.87
C VAL A 49 3.11 10.47 7.80
N PHE A 50 2.46 9.31 7.89
CA PHE A 50 3.09 8.00 7.87
C PHE A 50 3.26 7.42 6.45
N LEU A 51 2.72 8.10 5.43
CA LEU A 51 2.88 7.71 4.04
C LEU A 51 3.89 8.62 3.32
N GLU A 52 4.57 8.05 2.34
CA GLU A 52 5.44 8.76 1.40
C GLU A 52 5.32 8.19 -0.01
N GLY A 53 6.00 8.83 -0.98
CA GLY A 53 6.05 8.36 -2.36
C GLY A 53 4.68 8.03 -2.96
N HIS A 54 4.58 6.85 -3.59
CA HIS A 54 3.37 6.39 -4.27
C HIS A 54 2.20 6.21 -3.31
N ALA A 55 2.44 5.64 -2.11
CA ALA A 55 1.38 5.43 -1.12
C ALA A 55 0.74 6.74 -0.66
N LYS A 56 1.52 7.82 -0.51
CA LYS A 56 0.98 9.14 -0.18
C LYS A 56 0.13 9.74 -1.30
N GLN A 57 0.57 9.57 -2.55
CA GLN A 57 -0.20 10.02 -3.71
C GLN A 57 -1.53 9.27 -3.81
N TRP A 58 -1.49 7.93 -3.74
CA TRP A 58 -2.68 7.08 -3.69
C TRP A 58 -3.66 7.50 -2.59
N TYR A 59 -3.16 7.79 -1.38
CA TYR A 59 -4.03 8.25 -0.31
C TYR A 59 -4.69 9.59 -0.63
N SER A 60 -3.94 10.52 -1.22
CA SER A 60 -4.45 11.85 -1.59
C SER A 60 -5.54 11.75 -2.64
N ASP A 61 -5.37 10.88 -3.64
CA ASP A 61 -6.33 10.66 -4.73
C ASP A 61 -7.62 10.00 -4.25
N ASN A 62 -7.57 9.24 -3.15
CA ASN A 62 -8.71 8.49 -2.62
C ASN A 62 -9.23 9.05 -1.29
N LYS A 63 -8.73 10.21 -0.84
CA LYS A 63 -8.95 10.74 0.52
C LYS A 63 -10.43 10.82 0.92
N GLU A 64 -11.29 11.24 -0.01
CA GLU A 64 -12.72 11.41 0.26
C GLU A 64 -13.45 10.08 0.52
N THR A 65 -12.88 8.96 0.05
CA THR A 65 -13.45 7.62 0.25
C THR A 65 -13.14 7.04 1.63
N PHE A 66 -12.13 7.55 2.32
CA PHE A 66 -11.68 7.03 3.61
C PHE A 66 -12.43 7.69 4.77
N GLU A 67 -13.74 7.43 4.88
CA GLU A 67 -14.59 8.01 5.94
C GLU A 67 -14.31 7.41 7.32
N THR A 68 -13.87 6.15 7.36
CA THR A 68 -13.58 5.44 8.60
C THR A 68 -12.23 4.74 8.53
N TRP A 69 -11.65 4.50 9.71
CA TRP A 69 -10.41 3.74 9.82
C TRP A 69 -10.51 2.34 9.21
N ASN A 70 -11.67 1.70 9.33
CA ASN A 70 -11.91 0.38 8.76
C ASN A 70 -11.89 0.39 7.22
N VAL A 71 -12.49 1.40 6.60
CA VAL A 71 -12.44 1.57 5.14
C VAL A 71 -11.00 1.78 4.69
N PHE A 72 -10.25 2.66 5.36
CA PHE A 72 -8.83 2.86 5.07
C PHE A 72 -8.02 1.57 5.15
N LYS A 73 -8.10 0.81 6.26
CA LYS A 73 -7.35 -0.45 6.42
C LYS A 73 -7.65 -1.44 5.31
N THR A 74 -8.94 -1.60 4.99
CA THR A 74 -9.41 -2.53 3.96
C THR A 74 -8.83 -2.16 2.60
N GLU A 75 -8.94 -0.89 2.22
CA GLU A 75 -8.43 -0.38 0.94
C GLU A 75 -6.90 -0.38 0.87
N PHE A 76 -6.23 -0.08 1.98
CA PHE A 76 -4.77 -0.11 2.08
C PHE A 76 -4.24 -1.53 1.87
N ILE A 77 -4.78 -2.52 2.58
CA ILE A 77 -4.42 -3.93 2.40
C ILE A 77 -4.81 -4.40 1.00
N ARG A 78 -6.00 -4.07 0.50
CA ARG A 78 -6.40 -4.42 -0.89
C ARG A 78 -5.41 -3.89 -1.94
N THR A 79 -4.85 -2.70 -1.71
CA THR A 79 -3.95 -2.04 -2.66
C THR A 79 -2.51 -2.55 -2.52
N TYR A 80 -2.02 -2.68 -1.29
CA TYR A 80 -0.59 -2.86 -1.01
C TYR A 80 -0.23 -4.22 -0.42
N SER A 81 -1.21 -4.98 0.08
CA SER A 81 -0.97 -6.37 0.46
C SER A 81 -0.87 -7.21 -0.81
N SER A 82 0.34 -7.66 -1.13
CA SER A 82 0.46 -8.93 -1.83
C SER A 82 1.84 -9.58 -1.87
N PRO A 83 1.91 -10.81 -1.33
CA PRO A 83 2.65 -11.93 -1.91
C PRO A 83 1.94 -12.52 -3.14
N THR A 84 0.60 -12.64 -3.11
CA THR A 84 -0.18 -13.40 -4.10
C THR A 84 -0.34 -12.69 -5.45
N THR A 85 -0.60 -11.38 -5.48
CA THR A 85 -0.69 -10.60 -6.72
C THR A 85 0.66 -10.48 -7.40
N LYS A 86 1.75 -10.36 -6.62
CA LYS A 86 3.12 -10.38 -7.14
C LYS A 86 3.50 -11.74 -7.70
N GLN A 87 3.12 -12.82 -7.01
CA GLN A 87 3.34 -14.20 -7.45
C GLN A 87 2.44 -14.54 -8.65
N LEU A 88 1.20 -14.05 -8.70
CA LEU A 88 0.28 -14.20 -9.83
C LEU A 88 0.73 -13.38 -11.03
N ALA A 89 1.20 -12.13 -10.84
CA ALA A 89 1.79 -11.31 -11.89
C ALA A 89 3.08 -11.96 -12.42
N SER A 90 3.98 -12.39 -11.52
CA SER A 90 5.18 -13.16 -11.89
C SER A 90 4.85 -14.46 -12.61
N ASN A 91 3.83 -15.20 -12.16
CA ASN A 91 3.37 -16.41 -12.83
C ASN A 91 2.79 -16.08 -14.20
N ARG A 92 1.95 -15.05 -14.32
CA ARG A 92 1.37 -14.59 -15.60
C ARG A 92 2.47 -14.21 -16.59
N LEU A 93 3.46 -13.42 -16.15
CA LEU A 93 4.64 -13.09 -16.95
C LEU A 93 5.40 -14.36 -17.39
N ARG A 94 5.63 -15.29 -16.46
CA ARG A 94 6.33 -16.55 -16.75
C ARG A 94 5.57 -17.47 -17.70
N THR A 95 4.24 -17.45 -17.67
CA THR A 95 3.38 -18.30 -18.51
C THR A 95 2.96 -17.64 -19.82
N ARG A 96 3.22 -16.33 -20.01
CA ARG A 96 2.78 -15.59 -21.20
C ARG A 96 3.77 -15.79 -22.35
N LEU A 97 3.41 -16.69 -23.26
CA LEU A 97 4.13 -16.94 -24.51
C LEU A 97 3.48 -16.15 -25.64
N GLN A 98 4.29 -15.61 -26.56
CA GLN A 98 3.79 -15.04 -27.81
C GLN A 98 3.23 -16.18 -28.68
N HIS A 99 2.03 -16.00 -29.22
CA HIS A 99 1.45 -16.97 -30.16
C HIS A 99 1.96 -16.76 -31.59
N TYR A 100 1.90 -17.78 -32.44
CA TYR A 100 2.42 -17.73 -33.82
C TYR A 100 1.69 -16.71 -34.70
N ASP A 101 0.41 -16.47 -34.41
CA ASP A 101 -0.48 -15.52 -35.08
C ASP A 101 -0.53 -14.15 -34.39
N GLU A 102 0.22 -13.96 -33.30
CA GLU A 102 0.23 -12.72 -32.53
C GLU A 102 1.37 -11.79 -32.96
N PRO A 103 1.07 -10.55 -33.40
CA PRO A 103 2.09 -9.55 -33.68
C PRO A 103 2.94 -9.22 -32.43
N VAL A 104 4.26 -9.08 -32.63
CA VAL A 104 5.22 -8.77 -31.55
C VAL A 104 4.82 -7.54 -30.74
N ILE A 105 4.25 -6.53 -31.39
CA ILE A 105 3.86 -5.27 -30.73
C ILE A 105 2.67 -5.45 -29.80
N GLU A 106 1.72 -6.33 -30.13
CA GLU A 106 0.56 -6.63 -29.28
C GLU A 106 1.00 -7.43 -28.06
N TYR A 107 1.83 -8.46 -28.29
CA TYR A 107 2.47 -9.23 -27.21
C TYR A 107 3.23 -8.33 -26.23
N TYR A 108 4.11 -7.46 -26.76
CA TYR A 108 4.89 -6.54 -25.94
C TYR A 108 4.00 -5.59 -25.13
N THR A 109 2.97 -5.03 -25.77
CA THR A 109 2.04 -4.10 -25.13
C THR A 109 1.27 -4.80 -24.00
N ASP A 110 0.88 -6.05 -24.18
CA ASP A 110 0.22 -6.85 -23.15
C ASP A 110 1.16 -7.20 -22.00
N ILE A 111 2.42 -7.58 -22.27
CA ILE A 111 3.43 -7.82 -21.23
C ILE A 111 3.66 -6.57 -20.38
N MET A 112 3.69 -5.38 -21.01
CA MET A 112 3.90 -4.11 -20.31
C MET A 112 2.68 -3.66 -19.48
N LYS A 113 1.51 -4.29 -19.66
CA LYS A 113 0.29 -4.01 -18.90
C LYS A 113 0.04 -5.00 -17.76
N LEU A 114 0.82 -6.08 -17.68
CA LEU A 114 0.75 -7.12 -16.63
C LEU A 114 1.59 -6.76 -15.40
#